data_AF-A0A7V9K1N3-F1
#
_entry.id   AF-A0A7V9K1N3-F1
#
_cell.length_a   1.000
_cell.length_b   1.000
_cell.length_c   1.000
_cell.angle_alpha   90.00
_cell.angle_beta   90.00
_cell.angle_gamma   90.00
#
_symmetry.space_group_name_H-M   'P 1'
#
loop_
_entity.id
_entity.type
_entity.pdbx_description
1 polymer ?
#
loop_
_entity_poly.entity_id
_entity_poly.type
_entity_poly.pdbx_seq_one_letter_code
_entity_poly.pdbx_strand_id
1 'polypeptide(L)' 'MTEGEDYYLDENGLFVLTGRYLLKRGYCCGNGCIHCPYHYENAPEPKKTFLLKIKSEKKS' A
#
# COMPACT_ATOMS: atom_id res chain seq x y z
N MET A 1 8.13 15.43 1.52
CA MET A 1 7.27 14.43 2.17
C MET A 1 6.82 15.04 3.48
N THR A 2 5.53 14.96 3.79
CA THR A 2 4.94 15.56 5.01
C THR A 2 4.49 14.46 5.97
N GLU A 3 4.91 14.50 7.23
CA GLU A 3 4.43 13.60 8.28
C GLU A 3 2.92 13.79 8.51
N GLY A 4 2.19 12.68 8.66
CA GLY A 4 0.74 12.66 8.75
C GLY A 4 0.02 12.65 7.39
N GLU A 5 0.66 13.12 6.31
CA GLU A 5 0.09 13.07 4.96
C GLU A 5 0.71 11.97 4.10
N ASP A 6 2.02 12.01 3.93
CA ASP A 6 2.77 11.11 3.03
C ASP A 6 3.25 9.85 3.77
N TYR A 7 3.49 9.98 5.07
CA TYR A 7 3.91 8.88 5.93
C TYR A 7 3.48 9.13 7.39
N TYR A 8 3.51 8.10 8.21
CA TYR A 8 3.43 8.20 9.67
C TYR A 8 4.39 7.20 10.32
N LEU A 9 4.77 7.45 11.58
CA LEU A 9 5.44 6.46 12.41
C LEU A 9 4.38 5.67 13.18
N ASP A 10 4.41 4.35 13.09
CA ASP A 10 3.51 3.51 13.88
C ASP A 10 3.97 3.42 15.36
N GLU A 11 3.21 2.71 16.18
CA GLU A 11 3.52 2.50 17.61
C GLU A 11 4.87 1.78 17.84
N ASN A 12 5.39 1.09 16.83
CA ASN A 12 6.68 0.41 16.86
C ASN A 12 7.83 1.30 16.33
N GLY A 13 7.53 2.55 15.96
CA GLY A 13 8.49 3.46 15.34
C GLY A 13 8.81 3.12 13.88
N LEU A 14 7.98 2.31 13.22
CA LEU A 14 8.16 1.96 11.82
C LEU A 14 7.62 3.06 10.90
N PHE A 15 8.39 3.37 9.86
CA PHE A 15 8.02 4.34 8.85
C PHE A 15 7.01 3.76 7.85
N VAL A 16 5.75 4.19 7.94
CA VAL A 16 4.66 3.70 7.10
C VAL A 16 4.25 4.75 6.08
N LEU A 17 4.39 4.42 4.80
CA LEU A 17 3.94 5.25 3.68
C LEU A 17 2.41 5.18 3.52
N THR A 18 1.77 6.34 3.39
CA THR A 18 0.33 6.42 3.18
C THR A 18 -0.05 6.18 1.72
N GLY A 19 -1.34 5.97 1.47
CA GLY A 19 -1.88 5.91 0.11
C GLY A 19 -1.69 7.22 -0.67
N ARG A 20 -1.64 8.37 0.02
CA ARG A 20 -1.44 9.70 -0.58
C ARG A 20 -0.05 9.79 -1.22
N TYR A 21 0.99 9.36 -0.50
CA TYR A 21 2.34 9.31 -1.05
C TYR A 21 2.45 8.34 -2.22
N LEU A 22 1.86 7.15 -2.07
CA LEU A 22 1.86 6.15 -3.15
C LEU A 22 1.13 6.64 -4.41
N LEU A 23 0.08 7.45 -4.24
CA LEU A 23 -0.59 8.11 -5.35
C LEU A 23 0.29 9.18 -6.00
N LYS A 24 0.93 10.06 -5.19
CA LYS A 24 1.89 11.06 -5.69
C LYS A 24 3.07 10.44 -6.46
N ARG A 25 3.52 9.26 -6.06
CA ARG A 25 4.58 8.49 -6.76
C ARG A 25 4.21 8.15 -8.21
N GLY A 26 2.91 8.04 -8.52
CA GLY A 26 2.42 7.89 -9.88
C GLY A 26 2.55 6.49 -10.51
N TYR A 27 3.05 5.48 -9.78
CA TYR A 27 3.10 4.12 -10.31
C TYR A 27 3.03 3.03 -9.22
N CYS A 28 2.55 1.85 -9.61
CA CYS A 28 2.54 0.66 -8.76
C CYS A 28 3.91 -0.04 -8.79
N CYS A 29 4.51 -0.26 -7.63
CA CYS A 29 5.81 -0.92 -7.53
C CYS A 29 5.75 -2.46 -7.44
N GLY A 30 4.56 -3.07 -7.38
CA GLY A 30 4.40 -4.53 -7.27
C GLY A 30 4.76 -5.15 -5.91
N ASN A 31 5.15 -4.33 -4.92
CA ASN A 31 5.62 -4.84 -3.62
C ASN A 31 4.50 -5.36 -2.71
N GLY A 32 3.25 -4.97 -2.95
CA GLY A 32 2.11 -5.39 -2.11
C GLY A 32 1.87 -4.51 -0.88
N CYS A 33 2.08 -3.20 -1.02
CA CYS A 33 1.91 -2.23 0.08
C CYS A 33 0.47 -2.22 0.62
N ILE A 34 0.31 -2.07 1.93
CA ILE A 34 -1.00 -2.09 2.61
C ILE A 34 -1.94 -1.00 2.05
N HIS A 35 -1.42 0.21 1.83
CA HIS A 35 -2.18 1.34 1.29
C HIS A 35 -2.09 1.49 -0.23
N CYS A 36 -1.84 0.40 -0.98
CA CYS A 36 -1.69 0.47 -2.43
C CYS A 36 -2.96 1.05 -3.11
N PRO A 37 -2.85 2.21 -3.78
CA PRO A 37 -3.98 2.82 -4.49
C PRO A 37 -4.22 2.15 -5.86
N TYR A 38 -3.25 1.38 -6.36
CA TYR A 38 -3.23 0.80 -7.71
C TYR A 38 -3.70 -0.66 -7.78
N HIS A 39 -4.43 -1.15 -6.78
CA HIS A 39 -4.95 -2.53 -6.76
C HIS A 39 -3.90 -3.62 -7.09
N TYR A 40 -2.65 -3.39 -6.65
CA TYR A 40 -1.53 -4.30 -6.88
C TYR A 40 -1.28 -4.63 -8.37
N GLU A 41 -1.58 -3.71 -9.29
CA GLU A 41 -1.55 -3.98 -10.75
C GLU A 41 -0.26 -4.63 -11.25
N ASN A 42 0.90 -4.18 -10.74
CA ASN A 42 2.24 -4.65 -11.11
C ASN A 42 2.78 -5.77 -10.21
N ALA A 43 1.99 -6.30 -9.28
CA ALA A 43 2.39 -7.49 -8.53
C ALA A 43 2.20 -8.74 -9.42
N PRO A 44 3.18 -9.67 -9.46
CA PRO A 44 3.07 -10.87 -10.26
C PRO A 44 2.01 -11.83 -9.69
N GLU A 45 1.49 -12.72 -10.52
CA GLU A 45 0.69 -13.84 -10.04
C GLU A 45 1.59 -14.91 -9.39
N PRO A 46 1.11 -15.61 -8.36
CA PRO A 46 -0.22 -15.52 -7.72
C PRO A 46 -0.34 -14.44 -6.62
N LYS A 47 0.70 -13.62 -6.43
CA LYS A 47 0.78 -12.64 -5.34
C LYS A 47 -0.33 -11.59 -5.45
N LYS A 48 -0.62 -11.09 -6.65
CA LYS A 48 -1.69 -10.08 -6.84
C LYS A 48 -3.06 -10.64 -6.46
N THR A 49 -3.44 -11.82 -6.93
CA THR A 49 -4.69 -12.50 -6.53
C THR A 49 -4.79 -12.66 -5.01
N PHE A 50 -3.72 -13.10 -4.35
CA PHE A 50 -3.70 -13.25 -2.89
C PHE A 50 -3.87 -11.92 -2.14
N LEU A 51 -3.16 -10.87 -2.58
CA LEU A 51 -3.25 -9.53 -1.98
C LEU A 51 -4.64 -8.92 -2.14
N LEU A 52 -5.28 -9.11 -3.29
CA LEU A 52 -6.66 -8.64 -3.53
C LEU A 52 -7.66 -9.34 -2.61
N LYS A 53 -7.50 -10.65 -2.41
CA LYS A 53 -8.33 -11.42 -1.48
C LYS A 53 -8.21 -10.88 -0.04
N ILE A 54 -6.98 -10.74 0.47
CA ILE A 54 -6.74 -10.19 1.82
C ILE A 54 -7.34 -8.78 1.96
N LYS A 55 -7.18 -7.92 0.94
CA LYS A 55 -7.71 -6.55 0.97
C LYS A 55 -9.23 -6.54 1.07
N SER A 56 -9.91 -7.49 0.44
CA SER A 56 -11.37 -7.62 0.52
C SER A 56 -11.84 -8.11 1.90
N GLU A 57 -11.12 -9.06 2.50
CA GLU A 57 -11.45 -9.64 3.81
C GLU A 57 -11.25 -8.64 4.96
N LYS A 58 -10.24 -7.76 4.86
CA LYS A 58 -9.97 -6.71 5.87
C LYS A 58 -10.94 -5.51 5.84
N LYS A 59 -11.87 -5.46 4.87
CA LYS A 59 -12.82 -4.34 4.71
C LYS A 59 -14.15 -4.59 5.42
N SER A 60 -14.28 -5.67 6.20
CA SER A 60 -15.47 -6.04 6.98
C SER A 60 -15.35 -5.66 8.45
#